data_AF-A0A133VEV5-F1
#
_entry.id   AF-A0A133VEV5-F1
#
_cell.length_a   1.000
_cell.length_b   1.000
_cell.length_c   1.000
_cell.angle_alpha   90.00
_cell.angle_beta   90.00
_cell.angle_gamma   90.00
#
_symmetry.space_group_name_H-M   'P 1'
#
loop_
_entity.id
_entity.type
_entity.pdbx_description
1 polymer ?
#
loop_
_entity_poly.entity_id
_entity_poly.type
_entity_poly.pdbx_seq_one_letter_code
_entity_poly.pdbx_strand_id
1 'polypeptide(L)'
;GFGKGTKWDLHILKNLHELKKLNHPVCVGISRKSFIGEVLDLKDPADRLWGSLGATAIAVMNGADMIRTHDPKETIHVVRVVEAIRGKVD
;
A
#
# COMPACT_ATOMS: atom_id res chain seq x y z
N GLY A 1 11.51 0.97 1.95
CA GLY A 1 11.35 -0.13 2.91
C GLY A 1 12.62 -0.94 2.96
N PHE A 2 12.95 -1.51 4.13
CA PHE A 2 14.15 -2.35 4.35
C PHE A 2 15.46 -1.83 3.71
N GLY A 3 15.68 -0.51 3.74
CA GLY A 3 16.92 0.11 3.23
C GLY A 3 17.14 -0.01 1.72
N LYS A 4 16.16 -0.46 0.92
CA LYS A 4 16.32 -0.63 -0.53
C LYS A 4 16.12 0.66 -1.33
N GLY A 5 15.63 1.74 -0.70
CA GLY A 5 15.41 3.04 -1.33
C GLY A 5 14.10 3.14 -2.11
N THR A 6 13.65 4.37 -2.35
CA THR A 6 12.31 4.67 -2.90
C THR A 6 12.02 4.00 -4.24
N LYS A 7 13.01 3.93 -5.15
CA LYS A 7 12.83 3.27 -6.45
C LYS A 7 12.40 1.81 -6.31
N TRP A 8 12.93 1.11 -5.31
CA TRP A 8 12.60 -0.29 -5.07
C TRP A 8 11.21 -0.46 -4.47
N ASP A 9 10.81 0.40 -3.53
CA ASP A 9 9.44 0.35 -2.98
C ASP A 9 8.40 0.59 -4.08
N LEU A 10 8.63 1.59 -4.93
CA LEU A 10 7.76 1.88 -6.07
C LEU A 10 7.71 0.71 -7.06
N HIS A 11 8.85 0.08 -7.34
CA HIS A 11 8.92 -1.09 -8.22
C HIS A 11 8.13 -2.28 -7.67
N ILE A 12 8.27 -2.58 -6.37
CA ILE A 12 7.54 -3.67 -5.71
C ILE A 12 6.03 -3.39 -5.74
N LEU A 13 5.61 -2.16 -5.42
CA LEU A 13 4.18 -1.80 -5.45
C LEU A 13 3.59 -1.92 -6.85
N LYS A 14 4.31 -1.44 -7.87
CA LYS A 14 3.89 -1.54 -9.27
C LYS A 14 3.70 -2.99 -9.72
N ASN A 15 4.58 -3.90 -9.28
CA ASN A 15 4.61 -5.29 -9.72
C ASN A 15 4.13 -6.27 -8.66
N LEU A 16 3.34 -5.83 -7.67
CA LEU A 16 2.96 -6.66 -6.52
C LEU A 16 2.23 -7.96 -6.93
N HIS A 17 1.46 -7.91 -8.02
CA HIS A 17 0.73 -9.05 -8.58
C HIS A 17 1.65 -10.23 -8.95
N GLU A 18 2.92 -9.98 -9.26
CA GLU A 18 3.90 -11.03 -9.55
C GLU A 18 4.12 -11.96 -8.35
N LEU A 19 3.97 -11.46 -7.12
CA LEU A 19 4.09 -12.28 -5.90
C LEU A 19 2.96 -13.31 -5.78
N LYS A 20 1.85 -13.14 -6.50
CA LYS A 20 0.76 -14.14 -6.50
C LYS A 20 1.22 -15.48 -7.09
N LYS A 21 2.30 -15.51 -7.89
CA LYS A 21 2.95 -16.75 -8.37
C LYS A 21 3.46 -17.65 -7.25
N LEU A 22 3.68 -17.09 -6.05
CA LEU A 22 4.08 -17.85 -4.86
C LEU A 22 2.92 -18.66 -4.25
N ASN A 23 1.68 -18.49 -4.72
CA ASN A 23 0.49 -19.20 -4.23
C ASN A 23 0.25 -19.07 -2.71
N HIS A 24 0.61 -17.92 -2.14
CA HIS A 24 0.38 -17.59 -0.73
C HIS A 24 -0.24 -16.18 -0.60
N PRO A 25 -0.95 -15.91 0.52
CA PRO A 25 -1.44 -14.57 0.82
C PRO A 25 -0.29 -13.55 0.93
N VAL A 26 -0.48 -12.37 0.36
CA VAL A 26 0.49 -11.27 0.35
C VAL A 26 0.06 -10.19 1.35
N CYS A 27 0.83 -10.03 2.43
CA CYS A 27 0.66 -8.94 3.39
C CYS A 27 1.57 -7.76 3.05
N VAL A 28 1.00 -6.56 3.03
CA VAL A 28 1.69 -5.35 2.59
C VAL A 28 1.65 -4.27 3.67
N GLY A 29 2.83 -3.78 4.07
CA GLY A 29 2.99 -2.77 5.11
C GLY A 29 3.59 -1.45 4.60
N ILE A 30 2.74 -0.56 4.10
CA ILE A 30 3.15 0.70 3.45
C ILE A 30 2.94 1.94 4.35
N SER A 31 2.07 1.85 5.36
CA SER A 31 1.70 2.99 6.19
C SER A 31 2.90 3.75 6.77
N ARG A 32 2.95 5.06 6.47
CA ARG A 32 3.94 6.07 6.92
C ARG A 32 5.40 5.79 6.55
N LYS A 33 5.66 4.91 5.59
CA LYS A 33 7.02 4.55 5.14
C LYS A 33 7.79 5.74 4.56
N SER A 34 9.12 5.69 4.66
CA SER A 34 10.02 6.76 4.22
C SER A 34 9.87 7.14 2.76
N PHE A 35 9.63 6.17 1.86
CA PHE A 35 9.48 6.45 0.43
C PHE A 35 8.30 7.39 0.12
N ILE A 36 7.23 7.34 0.93
CA ILE A 36 6.10 8.26 0.81
C ILE A 36 6.56 9.68 1.18
N GLY A 37 7.36 9.80 2.25
CA GLY A 37 7.98 11.05 2.63
C GLY A 37 8.91 11.60 1.56
N GLU A 38 9.72 10.75 0.93
CA GLU A 38 10.61 11.15 -0.16
C GLU A 38 9.85 11.61 -1.42
N VAL A 39 8.75 10.93 -1.79
CA VAL A 39 7.93 11.31 -2.96
C VAL A 39 7.17 12.62 -2.74
N LEU A 40 6.71 12.87 -1.51
CA LEU A 40 5.85 14.02 -1.18
C LEU A 40 6.60 15.18 -0.48
N ASP A 41 7.91 15.06 -0.29
CA ASP A 41 8.74 15.98 0.52
C ASP A 41 8.22 16.17 1.97
N LEU A 42 7.80 15.07 2.61
CA LEU A 42 7.28 15.05 3.98
C LEU A 42 8.27 14.42 4.98
N LYS A 43 8.78 15.26 5.87
CA LYS A 43 9.75 14.86 6.90
C LYS A 43 9.12 14.04 8.02
N ASP A 44 7.96 14.46 8.54
CA ASP A 44 7.28 13.77 9.64
C ASP A 44 6.48 12.55 9.11
N PRO A 45 6.68 11.34 9.68
CA PRO A 45 5.81 10.20 9.39
C PRO A 45 4.31 10.44 9.63
N ALA A 46 3.93 11.33 10.55
CA ALA A 46 2.54 11.65 10.84
C ALA A 46 1.82 12.33 9.67
N ASP A 47 2.53 13.10 8.85
CA ASP A 47 1.95 13.82 7.71
C ASP A 47 1.69 12.90 6.49
N ARG A 48 2.16 11.65 6.54
CA ARG A 48 2.15 10.73 5.38
C ARG A 48 0.85 9.95 5.22
N LEU A 49 -0.22 10.32 5.93
CA LEU A 49 -1.50 9.61 5.88
C LEU A 49 -2.02 9.51 4.45
N TRP A 50 -2.19 10.63 3.74
CA TRP A 50 -2.78 10.65 2.40
C TRP A 50 -1.95 9.87 1.38
N GLY A 51 -0.63 10.01 1.43
CA GLY A 51 0.27 9.21 0.60
C GLY A 51 0.20 7.70 0.92
N SER A 52 0.03 7.35 2.21
CA SER A 52 -0.15 5.96 2.63
C SER A 52 -1.46 5.37 2.11
N LEU A 53 -2.54 6.15 2.15
CA LEU A 53 -3.85 5.73 1.64
C LEU A 53 -3.81 5.53 0.12
N GLY A 54 -3.20 6.45 -0.62
CA GLY A 54 -3.01 6.31 -2.07
C GLY A 54 -2.19 5.06 -2.43
N ALA A 55 -1.09 4.81 -1.71
CA ALA A 55 -0.27 3.62 -1.94
C ALA A 55 -0.98 2.32 -1.52
N THR A 56 -1.80 2.35 -0.46
CA THR A 56 -2.69 1.23 -0.10
C THR A 56 -3.65 0.91 -1.22
N ALA A 57 -4.28 1.92 -1.84
CA ALA A 57 -5.22 1.68 -2.93
C ALA A 57 -4.57 0.91 -4.09
N ILE A 58 -3.35 1.30 -4.47
CA ILE A 58 -2.56 0.61 -5.49
C ILE A 58 -2.18 -0.80 -5.05
N ALA A 59 -1.79 -1.00 -3.79
CA ALA A 59 -1.44 -2.33 -3.28
C ALA A 59 -2.63 -3.30 -3.33
N VAL A 60 -3.81 -2.85 -2.89
CA VAL A 60 -5.05 -3.65 -2.94
C VAL A 60 -5.42 -3.95 -4.39
N MET A 61 -5.38 -2.95 -5.27
CA MET A 61 -5.64 -3.12 -6.70
C MET A 61 -4.69 -4.14 -7.34
N ASN A 62 -3.42 -4.13 -6.93
CA ASN A 62 -2.40 -5.07 -7.40
C ASN A 62 -2.37 -6.40 -6.65
N GLY A 63 -3.39 -6.71 -5.86
CA GLY A 63 -3.60 -8.05 -5.31
C GLY A 63 -3.03 -8.29 -3.91
N ALA A 64 -2.78 -7.25 -3.11
CA ALA A 64 -2.56 -7.42 -1.68
C ALA A 64 -3.77 -8.13 -1.04
N ASP A 65 -3.49 -9.14 -0.19
CA ASP A 65 -4.52 -9.88 0.54
C ASP A 65 -4.68 -9.34 1.97
N MET A 66 -3.67 -8.64 2.50
CA MET A 66 -3.71 -8.02 3.82
C MET A 66 -2.92 -6.70 3.83
N ILE A 67 -3.44 -5.70 4.53
CA ILE A 67 -2.77 -4.41 4.73
C ILE A 67 -2.41 -4.22 6.20
N ARG A 68 -1.12 -3.99 6.48
CA ARG A 68 -0.63 -3.58 7.81
C ARG A 68 -0.54 -2.06 7.86
N THR A 69 -1.32 -1.43 8.73
CA THR A 69 -1.45 0.03 8.82
C THR A 69 -1.38 0.55 10.26
N HIS A 70 -1.00 1.82 10.43
CA HIS A 70 -1.14 2.56 11.70
C HIS A 70 -2.50 3.29 11.79
N ASP A 71 -3.20 3.41 10.66
CA ASP A 71 -4.40 4.26 10.49
C ASP A 71 -5.60 3.39 10.03
N PRO A 72 -6.13 2.49 10.90
CA PRO A 72 -7.06 1.44 10.48
C PRO A 72 -8.40 1.96 9.97
N LYS A 73 -8.92 3.04 10.55
CA LYS A 73 -10.24 3.61 10.17
C LYS A 73 -10.22 4.18 8.75
N GLU A 74 -9.16 4.89 8.40
CA GLU A 74 -8.97 5.50 7.10
C GLU A 74 -8.60 4.44 6.05
N THR A 75 -7.75 3.48 6.44
CA THR A 75 -7.30 2.41 5.54
C THR A 75 -8.47 1.50 5.13
N ILE A 76 -9.38 1.15 6.03
CA ILE A 76 -10.51 0.27 5.68
C ILE A 76 -11.47 0.92 4.69
N HIS A 77 -11.66 2.25 4.74
CA HIS A 77 -12.48 2.96 3.75
C HIS A 77 -11.88 2.82 2.34
N VAL A 78 -10.56 3.02 2.21
CA VAL A 78 -9.86 2.84 0.93
C VAL A 78 -9.98 1.40 0.43
N VAL A 79 -9.70 0.42 1.29
CA VAL A 79 -9.80 -1.00 0.94
C VAL A 79 -11.19 -1.33 0.40
N ARG A 80 -12.25 -0.92 1.09
CA ARG A 80 -13.64 -1.20 0.68
C ARG A 80 -13.99 -0.59 -0.68
N VAL A 81 -13.58 0.65 -0.93
CA VAL A 81 -13.81 1.31 -2.23
C VAL A 81 -13.07 0.58 -3.35
N VAL A 82 -11.82 0.19 -3.12
CA VAL A 82 -11.02 -0.52 -4.13
C VAL A 82 -11.56 -1.93 -4.40
N GLU A 83 -11.95 -2.69 -3.37
CA GLU A 83 -12.58 -4.00 -3.58
C GLU A 83 -13.91 -3.87 -4.35
N ALA A 84 -14.69 -2.82 -4.08
CA ALA A 84 -15.90 -2.54 -4.86
C ALA A 84 -15.60 -2.26 -6.34
N ILE A 85 -14.55 -1.47 -6.63
CA ILE A 85 -14.06 -1.23 -8.00
C ILE A 85 -13.59 -2.54 -8.66
N ARG A 86 -12.99 -3.47 -7.91
CA ARG A 86 -12.57 -4.80 -8.40
C ARG A 86 -13.74 -5.73 -8.73
N GLY A 87 -14.98 -5.31 -8.50
CA GLY A 87 -16.16 -6.16 -8.65
C GLY A 87 -16.29 -7.21 -7.54
N LYS A 88 -15.57 -7.03 -6.43
CA LYS A 88 -15.74 -7.81 -5.20
C LYS A 88 -16.59 -7.00 -4.24
N VAL A 89 -17.87 -6.90 -4.57
CA VAL A 89 -18.89 -6.45 -3.65
C VAL A 89 -19.66 -7.70 -3.27
N ASP A 90 -19.63 -8.07 -2.00
CA ASP A 90 -20.61 -9.02 -1.43
C ASP A 90 -22.02 -8.43 -1.56
#